data_AF-A0A843AXN4-F1
#
_entry.id   AF-A0A843AXN4-F1
#
_cell.length_a   1.000
_cell.length_b   1.000
_cell.length_c   1.000
_cell.angle_alpha   90.00
_cell.angle_beta   90.00
_cell.angle_gamma   90.00
#
_symmetry.space_group_name_H-M   'P 1'
#
loop_
_entity.id
_entity.type
_entity.pdbx_description
1 polymer ?
#
loop_
_entity_poly.entity_id
_entity_poly.type
_entity_poly.pdbx_seq_one_letter_code
_entity_poly.pdbx_strand_id
1 'polypeptide(L)'
;MAKEILGRVDCPFCHLSQGVRVTHDKNGQPFGYCDGGCHGQMKVGGDAHRVARFVEKYPWAAPLNAAKPVSVPVREPEPEAVQPVMAPVQVVKPEPKPKPKRQPVANPFDIFLKKEPA
;
A
#
# COMPACT_ATOMS: atom_id res chain seq x y z
N MET A 1 -20.75 -18.49 -0.36
CA MET A 1 -20.04 -18.98 0.85
C MET A 1 -19.73 -17.79 1.73
N ALA A 2 -20.31 -17.73 2.93
CA ALA A 2 -20.00 -16.67 3.87
C ALA A 2 -18.53 -16.82 4.30
N LYS A 3 -17.75 -15.74 4.22
CA LYS A 3 -16.39 -15.74 4.76
C LYS A 3 -16.49 -15.75 6.27
N GLU A 4 -15.73 -16.63 6.91
CA GLU A 4 -15.66 -16.72 8.36
C GLU A 4 -15.08 -15.42 8.92
N ILE A 5 -15.84 -14.79 9.84
CA ILE A 5 -15.43 -13.56 10.50
C ILE A 5 -14.59 -13.97 11.70
N LEU A 6 -13.31 -13.61 11.66
CA LEU A 6 -12.34 -13.90 12.72
C LEU A 6 -12.59 -13.01 13.95
N GLY A 7 -13.04 -11.78 13.71
CA GLY A 7 -13.28 -10.80 14.76
C GLY A 7 -13.63 -9.43 14.19
N ARG A 8 -13.76 -8.45 15.09
CA ARG A 8 -14.05 -7.06 14.76
C ARG A 8 -13.00 -6.13 15.37
N VAL A 9 -12.66 -5.08 14.63
CA VAL A 9 -11.71 -4.04 15.06
C VAL A 9 -12.29 -2.65 14.77
N ASP A 10 -11.70 -1.65 15.39
CA ASP A 10 -12.11 -0.25 15.20
C ASP A 10 -11.79 0.21 13.77
N CYS A 11 -12.70 0.99 13.18
CA CYS A 11 -12.49 1.50 11.84
C CYS A 11 -11.50 2.67 11.83
N PRO A 12 -10.39 2.61 11.07
CA PRO A 12 -9.47 3.74 10.97
C PRO A 12 -10.04 4.93 10.19
N PHE A 13 -11.13 4.73 9.42
CA PHE A 13 -11.71 5.75 8.55
C PHE A 13 -12.84 6.54 9.22
N CYS A 14 -13.78 5.84 9.86
CA CYS A 14 -14.92 6.48 10.54
C CYS A 14 -14.86 6.38 12.07
N HIS A 15 -13.79 5.83 12.63
CA HIS A 15 -13.57 5.67 14.08
C HIS A 15 -14.67 4.90 14.82
N LEU A 16 -15.51 4.16 14.08
CA LEU A 16 -16.54 3.32 14.67
C LEU A 16 -15.88 2.14 15.40
N SER A 17 -16.16 2.04 16.70
CA SER A 17 -15.69 0.95 17.54
C SER A 17 -16.24 -0.39 17.03
N GLN A 18 -15.37 -1.38 16.87
CA GLN A 18 -15.72 -2.69 16.29
C GLN A 18 -16.46 -2.61 14.93
N GLY A 19 -16.27 -1.51 14.20
CA GLY A 19 -16.96 -1.26 12.93
C GLY A 19 -16.44 -2.10 11.77
N VAL A 20 -15.23 -2.64 11.86
CA VAL A 20 -14.57 -3.42 10.80
C VAL A 20 -14.61 -4.90 11.13
N ARG A 21 -15.30 -5.69 10.30
CA ARG A 21 -15.18 -7.15 10.30
C ARG A 21 -13.86 -7.56 9.68
N VAL A 22 -13.14 -8.47 10.31
CA VAL A 22 -11.88 -9.02 9.81
C VAL A 22 -12.13 -10.46 9.36
N THR A 23 -11.73 -10.75 8.13
CA THR A 23 -11.87 -12.06 7.47
C THR A 23 -10.56 -12.38 6.76
N HIS A 24 -10.32 -13.63 6.38
CA HIS A 24 -9.23 -13.93 5.45
C HIS A 24 -9.62 -13.61 3.99
N ASP A 25 -8.66 -13.09 3.23
CA ASP A 25 -8.78 -12.93 1.78
C ASP A 25 -8.53 -14.27 1.06
N LYS A 26 -8.53 -14.23 -0.28
CA LYS A 26 -8.27 -15.42 -1.11
C LYS A 26 -6.85 -15.99 -0.91
N ASN A 27 -5.92 -15.17 -0.43
CA ASN A 27 -4.53 -15.55 -0.18
C ASN A 27 -4.31 -16.02 1.27
N GLY A 28 -5.37 -16.06 2.09
CA GLY A 28 -5.29 -16.41 3.51
C GLY A 28 -4.75 -15.28 4.39
N GLN A 29 -4.71 -14.04 3.90
CA GLN A 29 -4.23 -12.87 4.64
C GLN A 29 -5.39 -12.10 5.29
N PRO A 30 -5.15 -11.42 6.43
CA PRO A 30 -6.19 -10.64 7.07
C PRO A 30 -6.71 -9.52 6.13
N PHE A 31 -8.02 -9.35 6.12
CA PHE A 31 -8.73 -8.37 5.33
C PHE A 31 -9.89 -7.79 6.14
N GLY A 32 -9.93 -6.47 6.24
CA GLY A 32 -10.96 -5.74 6.97
C GLY A 32 -12.00 -5.10 6.05
N TYR A 33 -13.26 -5.14 6.44
CA TYR A 33 -14.33 -4.37 5.81
C TYR A 33 -15.23 -3.73 6.86
N CYS A 34 -15.53 -2.44 6.72
CA CYS A 34 -16.43 -1.73 7.64
C CYS A 34 -17.90 -1.96 7.29
N ASP A 35 -18.70 -2.52 8.20
CA ASP A 35 -20.13 -2.77 7.96
C ASP A 35 -21.06 -1.67 8.48
N GLY A 36 -20.64 -0.96 9.52
CA GLY A 36 -21.54 -0.08 10.27
C GLY A 36 -21.52 1.39 9.88
N GLY A 37 -20.65 1.81 8.95
CA GLY A 37 -20.49 3.25 8.67
C GLY A 37 -19.97 3.56 7.28
N CYS A 38 -18.66 3.56 7.11
CA CYS A 38 -18.05 4.09 5.88
C CYS A 38 -17.92 3.08 4.74
N HIS A 39 -18.26 1.80 4.95
CA HIS A 39 -18.07 0.74 3.96
C HIS A 39 -16.64 0.63 3.41
N GLY A 40 -15.68 1.17 4.18
CA GLY A 40 -14.28 1.20 3.84
C GLY A 40 -13.65 -0.20 3.87
N GLN A 41 -12.77 -0.45 2.90
CA GLN A 41 -11.95 -1.65 2.85
C GLN A 41 -10.59 -1.37 3.48
N MET A 42 -10.22 -2.15 4.49
CA MET A 42 -8.89 -2.13 5.09
C MET A 42 -8.07 -3.30 4.54
N LYS A 43 -7.21 -2.99 3.57
CA LYS A 43 -6.25 -3.96 3.00
C LYS A 43 -5.06 -4.10 3.92
N VAL A 44 -5.11 -5.11 4.78
CA VAL A 44 -3.96 -5.53 5.61
C VAL A 44 -3.02 -6.42 4.79
N GLY A 45 -3.59 -7.34 3.99
CA GLY A 45 -2.85 -8.17 3.04
C GLY A 45 -2.13 -7.40 1.91
N GLY A 46 -1.21 -8.10 1.25
CA GLY A 46 -0.34 -7.64 0.16
C GLY A 46 1.03 -7.12 0.62
N ASP A 47 1.20 -6.85 1.92
CA ASP A 47 2.41 -6.28 2.52
C ASP A 47 2.74 -7.03 3.81
N ALA A 48 3.87 -7.75 3.81
CA ALA A 48 4.29 -8.58 4.94
C ALA A 48 4.48 -7.76 6.23
N HIS A 49 4.99 -6.53 6.15
CA HIS A 49 5.19 -5.68 7.33
C HIS A 49 3.87 -5.19 7.90
N ARG A 50 2.87 -4.94 7.05
CA ARG A 50 1.53 -4.56 7.51
C ARG A 50 0.82 -5.73 8.15
N VAL A 51 0.93 -6.93 7.57
CA VAL A 51 0.38 -8.16 8.15
C VAL A 51 1.03 -8.44 9.50
N ALA A 52 2.37 -8.36 9.60
CA ALA A 52 3.08 -8.58 10.87
C ALA A 52 2.58 -7.64 11.98
N ARG A 53 2.59 -6.31 11.74
CA ARG A 53 2.09 -5.32 12.71
C ARG A 53 0.62 -5.52 13.08
N PHE A 54 -0.19 -5.98 12.13
CA PHE A 54 -1.58 -6.26 12.39
C PHE A 54 -1.77 -7.49 13.28
N VAL A 55 -1.00 -8.55 13.06
CA VAL A 55 -1.03 -9.78 13.86
C VAL A 55 -0.43 -9.56 15.25
N GLU A 56 0.59 -8.71 15.39
CA GLU A 56 1.11 -8.28 16.69
C GLU A 56 0.02 -7.63 17.56
N LYS A 57 -0.84 -6.81 16.95
CA LYS A 57 -1.96 -6.17 17.64
C LYS A 57 -3.17 -7.10 17.81
N TYR A 58 -3.40 -7.98 16.84
CA TYR A 58 -4.55 -8.88 16.79
C TYR A 58 -4.09 -10.31 16.46
N PRO A 59 -3.65 -11.09 17.47
CA PRO A 59 -3.07 -12.41 17.27
C PRO A 59 -4.03 -13.40 16.60
N TRP A 60 -5.33 -13.25 16.85
CA TRP A 60 -6.40 -14.07 16.29
C TRP A 60 -6.59 -13.87 14.78
N ALA A 61 -6.01 -12.82 14.19
CA ALA A 61 -6.08 -12.53 12.76
C ALA A 61 -4.89 -13.08 11.96
N ALA A 62 -4.11 -13.99 12.55
CA ALA A 62 -2.96 -14.62 11.89
C ALA A 62 -3.37 -15.23 10.54
N PRO A 63 -2.54 -15.11 9.49
CA PRO A 63 -2.86 -15.66 8.18
C PRO A 63 -2.83 -17.19 8.21
N LEU A 64 -3.75 -17.83 7.49
CA LEU A 64 -3.85 -19.30 7.44
C LEU A 64 -2.61 -19.96 6.81
N ASN A 65 -1.92 -19.22 5.94
CA ASN A 65 -0.70 -19.65 5.25
C ASN A 65 0.56 -19.02 5.87
N ALA A 66 0.56 -18.65 7.16
CA ALA A 66 1.77 -18.20 7.85
C ALA A 66 2.78 -19.35 7.99
N ALA A 67 3.43 -19.72 6.88
CA ALA A 67 4.83 -20.04 6.94
C ALA A 67 5.52 -18.83 7.59
N LYS A 68 6.27 -19.11 8.65
CA LYS A 68 6.98 -18.15 9.53
C LYS A 68 7.45 -16.91 8.76
N PRO A 69 7.32 -15.69 9.32
CA PRO A 69 7.82 -14.49 8.67
C PRO A 69 9.28 -14.73 8.28
N VAL A 70 9.56 -14.72 6.98
CA VAL A 70 10.94 -14.71 6.48
C VAL A 70 11.51 -13.40 7.00
N SER A 71 12.32 -13.50 8.05
CA SER A 71 13.19 -12.41 8.48
C SER A 71 13.99 -12.01 7.24
N VAL A 72 13.66 -10.86 6.66
CA VAL A 72 14.59 -10.18 5.77
C VAL A 72 15.82 -9.94 6.63
N PRO A 73 16.99 -10.55 6.35
CA PRO A 73 18.17 -10.24 7.14
C PRO A 73 18.44 -8.75 6.94
N VAL A 74 18.17 -7.97 7.98
CA VAL A 74 18.76 -6.65 8.18
C VAL A 74 20.25 -6.92 8.12
N ARG A 75 20.88 -6.50 7.03
CA ARG A 75 22.32 -6.60 6.85
C ARG A 75 22.95 -5.69 7.89
N GLU A 76 23.29 -6.30 9.02
CA GLU A 76 24.11 -5.79 10.11
C GLU A 76 25.38 -5.16 9.51
N PRO A 77 25.63 -3.85 9.68
CA PRO A 77 26.92 -3.27 9.34
C PRO A 77 27.76 -3.20 10.62
N GLU A 78 28.68 -4.14 10.78
CA GLU A 78 29.81 -4.02 11.71
C GLU A 78 31.08 -4.63 11.07
N PRO A 79 32.30 -4.26 11.50
CA PRO A 79 33.10 -3.26 10.81
C PRO A 79 34.50 -3.78 10.47
N GLU A 80 35.01 -3.57 9.24
CA GLU A 80 36.45 -3.72 8.99
C GLU A 80 36.98 -2.60 8.09
N ALA A 81 37.89 -1.83 8.67
CA ALA A 81 38.73 -0.87 7.99
C ALA A 81 39.73 -1.59 7.07
N VAL A 82 40.07 -0.95 5.95
CA VAL A 82 41.43 -0.72 5.40
C VAL A 82 41.27 -0.17 3.96
N GLN A 83 41.69 1.10 3.78
CA GLN A 83 41.93 1.78 2.48
C GLN A 83 43.34 1.36 1.95
N PRO A 84 43.87 1.82 0.79
CA PRO A 84 43.35 2.62 -0.35
C PRO A 84 43.55 1.81 -1.68
N VAL A 85 43.28 2.21 -2.92
CA VAL A 85 43.80 3.31 -3.76
C VAL A 85 43.07 3.23 -5.13
N MET A 86 43.04 4.36 -5.85
CA MET A 86 42.85 4.53 -7.31
C MET A 86 41.43 4.78 -7.84
N ALA A 87 41.07 6.07 -7.91
CA ALA A 87 40.43 6.63 -9.10
C ALA A 87 41.41 6.55 -10.30
N PRO A 88 41.02 6.73 -11.58
CA PRO A 88 39.73 7.22 -12.10
C PRO A 88 39.14 6.35 -13.25
N VAL A 89 37.86 6.49 -13.59
CA VAL A 89 37.37 6.66 -14.99
C VAL A 89 35.91 7.07 -14.91
N GLN A 90 35.61 8.21 -15.52
CA GLN A 90 34.28 8.76 -15.71
C GLN A 90 33.49 7.84 -16.65
N VAL A 91 32.30 7.39 -16.24
CA VAL A 91 31.29 6.89 -17.16
C VAL A 91 30.01 7.69 -16.96
N VAL A 92 29.64 8.30 -18.07
CA VAL A 92 28.63 9.34 -18.25
C VAL A 92 27.26 8.89 -17.77
N LYS A 93 26.65 9.74 -16.94
CA LYS A 93 25.24 9.70 -16.55
C LYS A 93 24.38 9.89 -17.81
N PRO A 94 23.51 8.96 -18.23
CA PRO A 94 22.48 9.29 -19.19
C PRO A 94 21.47 10.21 -18.51
N GLU A 95 21.40 11.45 -18.95
CA GLU A 95 20.36 12.39 -18.52
C GLU A 95 18.96 11.83 -18.81
N PRO A 96 18.00 11.96 -17.89
CA PRO A 96 16.62 11.59 -18.15
C PRO A 96 16.03 12.52 -19.23
N LYS A 97 15.50 11.91 -20.30
CA LYS A 97 14.79 12.61 -21.38
C LYS A 97 13.66 13.50 -20.81
N PRO A 98 13.49 14.73 -21.32
CA PRO A 98 12.43 15.62 -20.88
C PRO A 98 11.05 15.04 -21.19
N LYS A 99 10.16 15.01 -20.18
CA LYS A 99 8.76 14.62 -20.35
C LYS A 99 8.05 15.63 -21.28
N PRO A 100 7.19 15.18 -22.21
CA PRO A 100 6.41 16.09 -23.04
C PRO A 100 5.47 16.93 -22.15
N LYS A 101 5.59 18.26 -22.26
CA LYS A 101 4.66 19.22 -21.64
C LYS A 101 3.28 18.97 -22.24
N ARG A 102 2.31 18.59 -21.39
CA ARG A 102 0.90 18.58 -21.79
C ARG A 102 0.51 20.00 -22.17
N GLN A 103 0.09 20.18 -23.42
CA GLN A 103 -0.54 21.42 -23.83
C GLN A 103 -1.87 21.57 -23.08
N PRO A 104 -2.21 22.78 -22.59
CA PRO A 104 -3.52 23.01 -22.00
C PRO A 104 -4.58 22.79 -23.09
N VAL A 105 -5.40 21.76 -22.90
CA VAL A 105 -6.62 21.58 -23.69
C VAL A 105 -7.54 22.74 -23.32
N ALA A 106 -8.04 23.46 -24.34
CA ALA A 106 -8.98 24.55 -24.20
C ALA A 106 -10.15 24.16 -23.28
N ASN A 107 -10.65 25.15 -22.54
CA ASN A 107 -11.64 24.98 -21.48
C ASN A 107 -12.81 24.08 -21.92
N PRO A 108 -13.21 23.07 -21.13
CA PRO A 108 -14.30 22.16 -21.48
C PRO A 108 -15.69 22.83 -21.53
N PHE A 109 -15.78 24.13 -21.22
CA PHE A 109 -17.01 24.92 -21.27
C PHE A 109 -17.24 25.65 -22.62
N ASP A 110 -16.27 25.68 -23.54
CA ASP A 110 -16.44 26.34 -24.85
C ASP A 110 -17.36 25.57 -25.82
N ILE A 111 -17.71 24.32 -25.51
CA ILE A 111 -18.64 23.51 -26.31
C ILE A 111 -20.10 23.95 -26.10
N PHE A 112 -20.41 24.57 -24.96
CA PHE A 112 -21.80 24.91 -24.58
C PHE A 112 -22.26 26.31 -25.02
N LEU A 113 -21.34 27.21 -25.39
CA LEU A 113 -21.65 28.61 -25.76
C LEU A 113 -21.88 28.83 -27.27
N LYS A 114 -21.73 27.79 -28.10
CA LYS A 114 -21.77 27.94 -29.58
C LYS A 114 -23.11 27.54 -30.22
N LYS A 115 -24.19 27.53 -29.45
CA LYS A 115 -25.52 27.19 -29.97
C LYS A 115 -26.60 28.15 -29.47
N GLU A 116 -26.56 29.37 -29.98
CA GLU A 116 -27.77 30.18 -30.18
C GLU A 116 -27.72 30.84 -31.56
N PRO A 117 -28.64 30.48 -32.49
CA PRO A 117 -28.91 31.27 -33.67
C PRO A 117 -29.98 32.32 -33.35
N ALA A 118 -29.73 33.58 -33.74
CA ALA A 118 -30.74 34.60 -33.98
C ALA A 118 -30.62 35.05 -35.44
#